data_AF-F2IGQ9-F1
#
_entry.id   AF-F2IGQ9-F1
#
_cell.length_a   1.000
_cell.length_b   1.000
_cell.length_c   1.000
_cell.angle_alpha   90.00
_cell.angle_beta   90.00
_cell.angle_gamma   90.00
#
_symmetry.space_group_name_H-M   'P 1'
#
loop_
_entity.id
_entity.type
_entity.pdbx_description
1 polymer ?
#
loop_
_entity_poly.entity_id
_entity_poly.type
_entity_poly.pdbx_seq_one_letter_code
_entity_poly.pdbx_strand_id
1 'polypeptide(L)'
;MGYSHLGIYRKRSVLDSKNGNIINITYPQSPFVQLNPRNKIILNSLNPLSHHLSQQIFIFAKILNQIMENPDSPIQAQTEKLKKPRSKFKKWMRRGYFGVIHLLALFALALITVALAAKFKWTNDGGNVDLNSRYFSKMAGKYNQGFQTDSLTFAKQERQMYQNVGLLAKFYPHNAKMILDALHRSGDITIALRMLDAANLRMKKHKGYMRELQRIEDQSKEASVSIYPWANYREWKEFCKVVKADSASIDSVSRITGVESRLIVMCLVGEQIRMFNSSREQFKKYVIPYNRLIMTTNRGYGVTGILQNTALKIERNLYEKSSPFYPGDYYQKCLNVKDSFPELVNDTIEAHKHLTIQRLMKGGDHFYSYLYTAFFLRQFQAHWEKEGFTLAYRPEILGTLYNLGYQKSKPKKNPSVGGSTFKVGDKEYTFGGLCYEFYYSGELMELFPLTSEPFVPTKKLQKTIVFPEPKEEEVPVVAE
;
A
#
# COMPACT_ATOMS: atom_id res chain seq x y z
N MET A 1 16.39 6.44 -54.09
CA MET A 1 15.19 6.12 -53.30
C MET A 1 15.06 4.61 -53.25
N GLY A 2 15.08 3.86 -52.16
CA GLY A 2 15.36 4.07 -50.74
C GLY A 2 15.37 2.64 -50.17
N TYR A 3 16.49 2.20 -49.59
CA TYR A 3 16.63 0.84 -49.07
C TYR A 3 15.90 0.71 -47.72
N SER A 4 14.93 -0.21 -47.66
CA SER A 4 14.19 -0.59 -46.45
C SER A 4 15.01 -1.58 -45.60
N HIS A 5 15.37 -1.18 -44.38
CA HIS A 5 15.90 -2.10 -43.37
C HIS A 5 14.76 -2.88 -42.70
N LEU A 6 14.71 -4.20 -42.90
CA LEU A 6 13.93 -5.11 -42.05
C LEU A 6 14.64 -5.26 -40.69
N GLY A 7 14.06 -4.67 -39.64
CA GLY A 7 14.38 -5.00 -38.25
C GLY A 7 13.52 -6.19 -37.79
N ILE A 8 14.14 -7.21 -37.18
CA ILE A 8 13.42 -8.35 -36.58
C ILE A 8 12.87 -7.88 -35.23
N TYR A 9 11.53 -7.80 -35.11
CA TYR A 9 10.83 -7.48 -33.88
C TYR A 9 10.18 -8.73 -33.28
N ARG A 10 10.22 -8.88 -31.94
CA ARG A 10 9.49 -9.92 -31.23
C ARG A 10 8.22 -9.33 -30.62
N LYS A 11 7.05 -9.83 -31.02
CA LYS A 11 5.76 -9.47 -30.42
C LYS A 11 5.51 -10.35 -29.19
N ARG A 12 5.04 -9.72 -28.11
CA ARG A 12 4.50 -10.45 -26.96
C ARG A 12 3.16 -9.84 -26.56
N SER A 13 2.16 -10.70 -26.42
CA SER A 13 0.82 -10.37 -25.97
C SER A 13 0.78 -10.40 -24.45
N VAL A 14 0.31 -9.32 -23.82
CA VAL A 14 0.19 -9.20 -22.36
C VAL A 14 -1.25 -8.83 -22.03
N LEU A 15 -1.82 -9.51 -21.04
CA LEU A 15 -3.18 -9.25 -20.56
C LEU A 15 -3.17 -8.04 -19.62
N ASP A 16 -3.97 -7.03 -19.91
CA ASP A 16 -4.16 -5.86 -19.05
C ASP A 16 -4.98 -6.27 -17.82
N SER A 17 -4.36 -6.17 -16.63
CA SER A 17 -4.93 -6.65 -15.37
C SER A 17 -6.10 -5.80 -14.85
N LYS A 18 -6.37 -4.63 -15.44
CA LYS A 18 -7.53 -3.81 -15.04
C LYS A 18 -8.78 -4.07 -15.87
N ASN A 19 -8.61 -4.42 -17.15
CA ASN A 19 -9.71 -4.40 -18.12
C ASN A 19 -9.84 -5.71 -18.94
N GLY A 20 -8.95 -6.69 -18.75
CA GLY A 20 -9.00 -8.00 -19.42
C GLY A 20 -8.61 -8.00 -20.90
N ASN A 21 -8.25 -6.85 -21.48
CA ASN A 21 -7.87 -6.75 -22.90
C ASN A 21 -6.42 -7.20 -23.14
N ILE A 22 -6.18 -7.83 -24.28
CA ILE A 22 -4.83 -8.25 -24.71
C ILE A 22 -4.17 -7.08 -25.45
N ILE A 23 -3.04 -6.61 -24.92
CA ILE A 23 -2.22 -5.55 -25.52
C ILE A 23 -0.96 -6.18 -26.10
N ASN A 24 -0.70 -5.91 -27.39
CA ASN A 24 0.49 -6.40 -28.07
C ASN A 24 1.60 -5.36 -28.01
N ILE A 25 2.67 -5.68 -27.29
CA ILE A 25 3.82 -4.78 -27.15
C ILE A 25 4.98 -5.32 -28.00
N THR A 26 5.60 -4.41 -28.76
CA THR A 26 6.69 -4.72 -29.68
C THR A 26 7.96 -4.06 -29.19
N TYR A 27 9.03 -4.84 -28.99
CA TYR A 27 10.33 -4.32 -28.53
C TYR A 27 11.42 -4.54 -29.60
N PRO A 28 12.31 -3.57 -29.82
CA PRO A 28 13.49 -3.76 -30.67
C PRO A 28 14.52 -4.64 -29.95
N GLN A 29 15.12 -5.61 -30.66
CA GLN A 29 16.24 -6.38 -30.11
C GLN A 29 17.54 -5.57 -30.15
N SER A 30 18.21 -5.44 -28.99
CA SER A 30 19.59 -4.93 -28.93
C SER A 30 20.57 -6.03 -29.36
N PRO A 31 21.60 -5.74 -30.18
CA PRO A 31 22.52 -6.76 -30.66
C PRO A 31 23.49 -7.20 -29.55
N PHE A 32 23.46 -8.49 -29.21
CA PHE A 32 24.52 -9.16 -28.46
C PHE A 32 25.69 -9.46 -29.40
N VAL A 33 26.90 -9.01 -29.05
CA VAL A 33 28.14 -9.31 -29.77
C VAL A 33 28.71 -10.64 -29.29
N GLN A 34 28.83 -11.61 -30.21
CA GLN A 34 29.67 -12.80 -30.04
C GLN A 34 31.13 -12.43 -30.34
N LEU A 35 32.05 -12.85 -29.48
CA LEU A 35 33.49 -12.83 -29.71
C LEU A 35 33.93 -14.16 -30.34
N ASN A 36 34.57 -14.14 -31.52
CA ASN A 36 35.90 -14.75 -31.78
C ASN A 36 36.43 -14.40 -33.21
N PRO A 37 37.67 -14.75 -33.63
CA PRO A 37 38.69 -13.78 -34.04
C PRO A 37 39.07 -13.88 -35.53
N ARG A 38 39.55 -12.78 -36.14
CA ARG A 38 40.57 -12.69 -37.20
C ARG A 38 40.44 -11.40 -38.02
N ASN A 39 41.55 -10.65 -38.06
CA ASN A 39 42.12 -9.92 -39.19
C ASN A 39 41.18 -9.23 -40.20
N LYS A 40 41.17 -7.89 -40.21
CA LYS A 40 41.90 -7.03 -41.18
C LYS A 40 41.38 -5.60 -41.11
N ILE A 41 42.32 -4.67 -41.05
CA ILE A 41 42.10 -3.22 -41.17
C ILE A 41 41.87 -2.92 -42.65
N ILE A 42 40.78 -2.21 -42.97
CA ILE A 42 40.64 -1.45 -44.21
C ILE A 42 40.28 -0.02 -43.81
N LEU A 43 41.24 0.88 -44.04
CA LEU A 43 41.07 2.33 -43.96
C LEU A 43 40.30 2.80 -45.20
N ASN A 44 39.23 3.58 -45.00
CA ASN A 44 38.79 4.54 -46.00
C ASN A 44 38.05 5.73 -45.37
N SER A 45 38.32 6.89 -45.98
CA SER A 45 37.67 8.20 -45.89
C SER A 45 38.37 9.26 -45.02
N LEU A 46 38.98 10.18 -45.78
CA LEU A 46 39.57 11.47 -45.42
C LEU A 46 38.48 12.51 -45.15
N ASN A 47 38.79 13.50 -44.29
CA ASN A 47 38.15 14.80 -44.30
C ASN A 47 39.23 15.92 -44.35
N PRO A 48 38.96 17.06 -45.01
CA PRO A 48 39.98 17.92 -45.61
C PRO A 48 40.31 19.13 -44.71
N LEU A 49 41.57 19.23 -44.27
CA LEU A 49 42.09 20.45 -43.62
C LEU A 49 43.59 20.68 -43.88
N SER A 50 44.24 19.84 -44.70
CA SER A 50 45.68 19.92 -44.97
C SER A 50 46.05 20.75 -46.21
N HIS A 51 45.07 21.26 -46.96
CA HIS A 51 45.32 21.94 -48.24
C HIS A 51 45.75 23.42 -48.10
N HIS A 52 45.63 24.01 -46.91
CA HIS A 52 45.97 25.42 -46.68
C HIS A 52 47.38 25.65 -46.12
N LEU A 53 48.00 24.62 -45.51
CA LEU A 53 49.38 24.69 -45.01
C LEU A 53 50.44 24.38 -46.09
N SER A 54 50.09 23.59 -47.12
CA SER A 54 51.03 23.22 -48.18
C SER A 54 51.29 24.36 -49.19
N GLN A 55 50.35 25.30 -49.36
CA GLN A 55 50.51 26.43 -50.27
C GLN A 55 51.37 27.58 -49.70
N GLN A 56 51.41 27.76 -48.38
CA GLN A 56 52.25 28.81 -47.78
C GLN A 56 53.74 28.45 -47.71
N ILE A 57 54.06 27.14 -47.64
CA ILE A 57 55.44 26.65 -47.60
C ILE A 57 56.10 26.71 -49.00
N PHE A 58 55.32 26.56 -50.07
CA PHE A 58 55.82 26.60 -51.46
C PHE A 58 56.17 28.02 -51.95
N ILE A 59 55.45 29.04 -51.47
CA ILE A 59 55.71 30.45 -51.81
C ILE A 59 57.00 30.95 -51.11
N PHE A 60 57.26 30.50 -49.89
CA PHE A 60 58.46 30.87 -49.13
C PHE A 60 59.74 30.25 -49.71
N ALA A 61 59.67 29.02 -50.24
CA ALA A 61 60.80 28.36 -50.90
C ALA A 61 61.18 29.01 -52.25
N LYS A 62 60.21 29.59 -52.98
CA LYS A 62 60.45 30.24 -54.28
C LYS A 62 61.10 31.62 -54.15
N ILE A 63 60.82 32.35 -53.07
CA ILE A 63 61.43 33.66 -52.76
C ILE A 63 62.88 33.50 -52.27
N LEU A 64 63.20 32.41 -51.56
CA LEU A 64 64.57 32.13 -51.09
C LEU A 64 65.51 31.69 -52.21
N ASN A 65 64.99 31.03 -53.26
CA ASN A 65 65.80 30.59 -54.40
C ASN A 65 66.12 31.72 -55.38
N GLN A 66 65.35 32.83 -55.37
CA GLN A 66 65.54 33.99 -56.25
C GLN A 66 66.53 35.03 -55.69
N ILE A 67 67.02 34.82 -54.46
CA ILE A 67 67.99 35.71 -53.77
C ILE A 67 69.44 35.16 -53.85
N MET A 68 69.64 33.91 -54.28
CA MET A 68 70.97 33.27 -54.28
C MET A 68 71.72 33.29 -55.62
N GLU A 69 71.20 33.92 -56.67
CA GLU A 69 71.88 34.04 -57.97
C GLU A 69 71.92 35.49 -58.46
N ASN A 70 72.96 36.25 -58.07
CA ASN A 70 73.55 37.27 -58.95
C ASN A 70 74.93 37.76 -58.42
N PRO A 71 76.03 37.58 -59.17
CA PRO A 71 77.37 38.00 -58.78
C PRO A 71 77.83 39.23 -59.59
N ASP A 72 77.82 40.42 -59.00
CA ASP A 72 78.52 41.58 -59.57
C ASP A 72 79.15 42.47 -58.47
N SER A 73 80.47 42.64 -58.59
CA SER A 73 81.40 43.51 -57.84
C SER A 73 81.13 45.03 -58.10
N PRO A 74 81.85 46.06 -57.56
CA PRO A 74 83.21 46.06 -56.97
C PRO A 74 83.56 47.11 -55.85
N ILE A 75 84.81 46.99 -55.35
CA ILE A 75 85.77 48.04 -54.88
C ILE A 75 85.58 48.81 -53.54
N GLN A 76 86.56 48.54 -52.65
CA GLN A 76 87.44 49.40 -51.82
C GLN A 76 86.96 50.69 -51.12
N ALA A 77 87.23 50.69 -49.81
CA ALA A 77 88.05 51.64 -49.03
C ALA A 77 87.63 53.11 -48.77
N GLN A 78 87.77 53.43 -47.48
CA GLN A 78 88.06 54.71 -46.80
C GLN A 78 86.94 55.52 -46.12
N THR A 79 87.25 55.82 -44.86
CA THR A 79 86.93 57.00 -44.03
C THR A 79 85.58 57.16 -43.32
N GLU A 80 85.67 56.93 -42.00
CA GLU A 80 85.23 57.78 -40.89
C GLU A 80 83.75 58.12 -40.63
N LYS A 81 83.35 57.69 -39.41
CA LYS A 81 82.49 58.37 -38.41
C LYS A 81 81.02 58.60 -38.78
N LEU A 82 80.15 57.82 -38.13
CA LEU A 82 79.09 58.32 -37.23
C LEU A 82 78.51 57.19 -36.37
N LYS A 83 78.59 57.35 -35.04
CA LYS A 83 78.04 56.45 -34.01
C LYS A 83 76.49 56.46 -34.03
N LYS A 84 75.87 55.28 -33.88
CA LYS A 84 74.80 55.00 -32.87
C LYS A 84 74.44 53.49 -32.78
N PRO A 85 74.03 52.97 -31.60
CA PRO A 85 74.09 51.54 -31.30
C PRO A 85 72.82 50.79 -31.70
N ARG A 86 72.90 49.89 -32.70
CA ARG A 86 71.79 49.00 -33.12
C ARG A 86 72.06 47.50 -32.89
N SER A 87 72.88 47.16 -31.90
CA SER A 87 73.36 45.77 -31.67
C SER A 87 72.67 45.03 -30.52
N LYS A 88 72.13 45.73 -29.51
CA LYS A 88 71.53 45.07 -28.31
C LYS A 88 70.03 44.73 -28.46
N PHE A 89 69.24 45.55 -29.18
CA PHE A 89 67.79 45.35 -29.33
C PHE A 89 67.44 44.11 -30.17
N LYS A 90 68.15 43.87 -31.28
CA LYS A 90 67.94 42.71 -32.17
C LYS A 90 68.29 41.38 -31.47
N LYS A 91 69.29 41.39 -30.58
CA LYS A 91 69.67 40.22 -29.75
C LYS A 91 68.66 39.95 -28.64
N TRP A 92 68.04 40.98 -28.06
CA TRP A 92 67.02 40.84 -27.01
C TRP A 92 65.68 40.36 -27.58
N MET A 93 65.22 40.94 -28.70
CA MET A 93 64.03 40.48 -29.43
C MET A 93 64.15 39.02 -29.89
N ARG A 94 65.32 38.60 -30.38
CA ARG A 94 65.55 37.20 -30.80
C ARG A 94 65.45 36.22 -29.63
N ARG A 95 65.95 36.59 -28.44
CA ARG A 95 65.81 35.76 -27.23
C ARG A 95 64.37 35.70 -26.73
N GLY A 96 63.64 36.82 -26.76
CA GLY A 96 62.21 36.85 -26.44
C GLY A 96 61.37 35.99 -27.38
N TYR A 97 61.61 36.09 -28.69
CA TYR A 97 60.94 35.28 -29.72
C TYR A 97 61.17 33.78 -29.52
N PHE A 98 62.42 33.35 -29.30
CA PHE A 98 62.69 31.93 -29.01
C PHE A 98 62.09 31.48 -27.68
N GLY A 99 62.06 32.34 -26.66
CA GLY A 99 61.38 32.05 -25.39
C GLY A 99 59.88 31.80 -25.56
N VAL A 100 59.19 32.64 -26.35
CA VAL A 100 57.76 32.47 -26.65
C VAL A 100 57.52 31.18 -27.46
N ILE A 101 58.37 30.87 -28.44
CA ILE A 101 58.27 29.61 -29.19
C ILE A 101 58.44 28.39 -28.28
N HIS A 102 59.40 28.42 -27.35
CA HIS A 102 59.63 27.29 -26.44
C HIS A 102 58.47 27.11 -25.46
N LEU A 103 57.87 28.20 -24.99
CA LEU A 103 56.64 28.16 -24.18
C LEU A 103 55.45 27.59 -24.96
N LEU A 104 55.23 28.02 -26.20
CA LEU A 104 54.19 27.49 -27.07
C LEU A 104 54.41 26.01 -27.40
N ALA A 105 55.66 25.59 -27.63
CA ALA A 105 56.01 24.20 -27.88
C ALA A 105 55.77 23.32 -26.63
N LEU A 106 56.14 23.80 -25.44
CA LEU A 106 55.83 23.12 -24.17
C LEU A 106 54.31 23.01 -23.95
N PHE A 107 53.56 24.06 -24.25
CA PHE A 107 52.12 24.06 -24.14
C PHE A 107 51.46 23.08 -25.12
N ALA A 108 51.91 23.07 -26.39
CA ALA A 108 51.45 22.11 -27.39
C ALA A 108 51.78 20.66 -26.98
N LEU A 109 52.98 20.42 -26.43
CA LEU A 109 53.38 19.12 -25.92
C LEU A 109 52.46 18.66 -24.78
N ALA A 110 52.11 19.56 -23.85
CA ALA A 110 51.19 19.28 -22.75
C ALA A 110 49.76 18.96 -23.24
N LEU A 111 49.26 19.68 -24.25
CA LEU A 111 47.97 19.38 -24.85
C LEU A 111 47.97 18.03 -25.60
N ILE A 112 49.07 17.70 -26.29
CA ILE A 112 49.23 16.41 -26.96
C ILE A 112 49.26 15.26 -25.94
N THR A 113 49.99 15.40 -24.82
CA THR A 113 50.02 14.36 -23.78
C THR A 113 48.67 14.18 -23.09
N VAL A 114 47.92 15.24 -22.83
CA VAL A 114 46.54 15.15 -22.30
C VAL A 114 45.61 14.47 -23.30
N ALA A 115 45.69 14.83 -24.59
CA ALA A 115 44.88 14.22 -25.63
C ALA A 115 45.22 12.73 -25.84
N LEU A 116 46.49 12.35 -25.73
CA LEU A 116 46.94 10.96 -25.77
C LEU A 116 46.47 10.20 -24.53
N ALA A 117 46.58 10.77 -23.33
CA ALA A 117 46.08 10.16 -22.09
C ALA A 117 44.57 9.89 -22.16
N ALA A 118 43.79 10.81 -22.73
CA ALA A 118 42.36 10.61 -22.97
C ALA A 118 42.09 9.56 -24.06
N LYS A 119 42.78 9.62 -25.21
CA LYS A 119 42.60 8.69 -26.35
C LYS A 119 42.97 7.25 -26.00
N PHE A 120 44.03 7.06 -25.20
CA PHE A 120 44.49 5.76 -24.72
C PHE A 120 43.83 5.34 -23.41
N LYS A 121 42.82 6.08 -22.92
CA LYS A 121 42.07 5.77 -21.70
C LYS A 121 42.97 5.60 -20.46
N TRP A 122 44.11 6.29 -20.41
CA TRP A 122 45.03 6.25 -19.27
C TRP A 122 44.43 6.87 -18.01
N THR A 123 43.43 7.76 -18.16
CA THR A 123 42.66 8.36 -17.06
C THR A 123 41.29 7.70 -16.87
N ASN A 124 41.07 6.53 -17.45
CA ASN A 124 39.81 5.84 -17.36
C ASN A 124 39.80 5.07 -16.03
N ASP A 125 39.31 5.72 -14.98
CA ASP A 125 39.10 5.07 -13.68
C ASP A 125 38.20 3.86 -13.89
N GLY A 126 38.77 2.66 -13.78
CA GLY A 126 37.99 1.43 -13.75
C GLY A 126 37.00 1.55 -12.60
N GLY A 127 35.70 1.52 -12.90
CA GLY A 127 34.67 1.67 -11.87
C GLY A 127 34.91 0.72 -10.71
N ASN A 128 34.87 1.23 -9.48
CA ASN A 128 35.08 0.42 -8.30
C ASN A 128 33.93 -0.58 -8.11
N VAL A 129 34.27 -1.83 -7.83
CA VAL A 129 33.29 -2.88 -7.48
C VAL A 129 32.95 -2.76 -5.99
N ASP A 130 31.66 -2.71 -5.64
CA ASP A 130 31.24 -2.60 -4.24
C ASP A 130 31.67 -3.83 -3.43
N LEU A 131 32.20 -3.61 -2.22
CA LEU A 131 32.63 -4.66 -1.29
C LEU A 131 31.49 -5.64 -0.92
N ASN A 132 30.24 -5.20 -1.06
CA ASN A 132 29.03 -5.98 -0.81
C ASN A 132 28.48 -6.65 -2.07
N SER A 133 29.17 -6.62 -3.21
CA SER A 133 28.71 -7.23 -4.47
C SER A 133 28.31 -8.71 -4.29
N ARG A 134 29.07 -9.47 -3.49
CA ARG A 134 28.71 -10.85 -3.13
C ARG A 134 27.40 -10.94 -2.35
N TYR A 135 27.15 -9.99 -1.45
CA TYR A 135 25.91 -9.92 -0.68
C TYR A 135 24.73 -9.56 -1.60
N PHE A 136 24.89 -8.59 -2.50
CA PHE A 136 23.85 -8.22 -3.47
C PHE A 136 23.42 -9.41 -4.33
N SER A 137 24.38 -10.17 -4.87
CA SER A 137 24.09 -11.38 -5.64
C SER A 137 23.35 -12.44 -4.82
N LYS A 138 23.71 -12.61 -3.53
CA LYS A 138 23.00 -13.53 -2.63
C LYS A 138 21.55 -13.10 -2.39
N MET A 139 21.31 -11.80 -2.21
CA MET A 139 19.95 -11.29 -1.94
C MET A 139 19.05 -11.31 -3.18
N ALA A 140 19.61 -11.14 -4.39
CA ALA A 140 18.84 -11.12 -5.63
C ALA A 140 18.03 -12.41 -5.87
N GLY A 141 18.54 -13.57 -5.45
CA GLY A 141 17.86 -14.87 -5.58
C GLY A 141 17.05 -15.29 -4.35
N LYS A 142 17.19 -14.62 -3.20
CA LYS A 142 16.70 -15.10 -1.90
C LYS A 142 15.18 -15.25 -1.82
N TYR A 143 14.44 -14.37 -2.52
CA TYR A 143 12.98 -14.30 -2.45
C TYR A 143 12.29 -14.61 -3.79
N ASN A 144 13.05 -15.00 -4.82
CA ASN A 144 12.53 -15.25 -6.18
C ASN A 144 12.35 -16.76 -6.49
N GLN A 145 12.41 -17.62 -5.47
CA GLN A 145 12.26 -19.06 -5.62
C GLN A 145 10.78 -19.46 -5.66
N GLY A 146 10.17 -19.33 -6.84
CA GLY A 146 8.96 -20.07 -7.23
C GLY A 146 7.62 -19.62 -6.63
N PHE A 147 6.69 -19.27 -7.50
CA PHE A 147 5.26 -19.10 -7.24
C PHE A 147 4.56 -20.44 -6.91
N GLN A 148 5.00 -21.10 -5.84
CA GLN A 148 4.27 -22.14 -5.11
C GLN A 148 4.51 -21.94 -3.61
N THR A 149 4.24 -20.74 -3.11
CA THR A 149 4.28 -20.49 -1.68
C THR A 149 3.05 -21.13 -1.04
N ASP A 150 3.21 -22.35 -0.53
CA ASP A 150 2.28 -22.91 0.46
C ASP A 150 2.03 -21.87 1.57
N SER A 151 0.79 -21.79 2.07
CA SER A 151 0.36 -20.80 3.07
C SER A 151 1.28 -20.73 4.31
N LEU A 152 1.96 -21.85 4.62
CA LEU A 152 2.95 -21.95 5.69
C LEU A 152 4.22 -21.13 5.44
N THR A 153 4.69 -21.07 4.19
CA THR A 153 5.89 -20.29 3.80
C THR A 153 5.60 -18.79 3.86
N PHE A 154 4.42 -18.37 3.39
CA PHE A 154 3.98 -16.98 3.47
C PHE A 154 3.84 -16.52 4.93
N ALA A 155 3.15 -17.30 5.77
CA ALA A 155 2.98 -16.98 7.19
C ALA A 155 4.32 -16.89 7.94
N LYS A 156 5.30 -17.74 7.58
CA LYS A 156 6.66 -17.66 8.13
C LYS A 156 7.37 -16.38 7.72
N GLN A 157 7.31 -16.02 6.43
CA GLN A 157 7.90 -14.78 5.91
C GLN A 157 7.26 -13.55 6.56
N GLU A 158 5.95 -13.55 6.75
CA GLU A 158 5.18 -12.49 7.42
C GLU A 158 5.63 -12.28 8.85
N ARG A 159 5.74 -13.35 9.63
CA ARG A 159 6.28 -13.26 10.98
C ARG A 159 7.71 -12.71 11.00
N GLN A 160 8.58 -13.26 10.16
CA GLN A 160 9.98 -12.83 10.10
C GLN A 160 10.09 -11.35 9.75
N MET A 161 9.27 -10.88 8.81
CA MET A 161 9.18 -9.48 8.44
C MET A 161 8.79 -8.62 9.65
N TYR A 162 7.69 -8.92 10.33
CA TYR A 162 7.24 -8.11 11.48
C TYR A 162 8.23 -8.12 12.65
N GLN A 163 8.85 -9.27 12.96
CA GLN A 163 9.87 -9.37 14.01
C GLN A 163 11.10 -8.52 13.68
N ASN A 164 11.57 -8.58 12.43
CA ASN A 164 12.72 -7.81 11.98
C ASN A 164 12.42 -6.31 11.90
N VAL A 165 11.22 -5.92 11.47
CA VAL A 165 10.76 -4.52 11.53
C VAL A 165 10.71 -4.05 12.97
N GLY A 166 10.18 -4.84 13.91
CA GLY A 166 10.13 -4.51 15.34
C GLY A 166 11.53 -4.33 15.94
N LEU A 167 12.46 -5.22 15.60
CA LEU A 167 13.87 -5.07 15.98
C LEU A 167 14.46 -3.78 15.39
N LEU A 168 14.25 -3.52 14.10
CA LEU A 168 14.73 -2.28 13.48
C LEU A 168 14.12 -1.05 14.13
N ALA A 169 12.83 -1.08 14.50
CA ALA A 169 12.13 0.04 15.12
C ALA A 169 12.73 0.44 16.48
N LYS A 170 13.28 -0.53 17.23
CA LYS A 170 13.99 -0.28 18.50
C LYS A 170 15.22 0.63 18.34
N PHE A 171 15.90 0.57 17.19
CA PHE A 171 17.13 1.34 16.94
C PHE A 171 16.93 2.48 15.91
N TYR A 172 16.10 2.27 14.90
CA TYR A 172 15.85 3.17 13.76
C TYR A 172 14.36 3.17 13.37
N PRO A 173 13.49 3.81 14.18
CA PRO A 173 12.04 3.81 13.97
C PRO A 173 11.62 4.45 12.64
N HIS A 174 12.37 5.43 12.13
CA HIS A 174 12.11 6.05 10.84
C HIS A 174 12.22 5.04 9.68
N ASN A 175 13.28 4.23 9.64
CA ASN A 175 13.47 3.22 8.61
C ASN A 175 12.45 2.08 8.73
N ALA A 176 12.13 1.66 9.96
CA ALA A 176 11.09 0.67 10.20
C ALA A 176 9.72 1.14 9.65
N LYS A 177 9.36 2.42 9.89
CA LYS A 177 8.16 3.04 9.31
C LYS A 177 8.21 3.00 7.78
N MET A 178 9.31 3.42 7.14
CA MET A 178 9.42 3.41 5.68
C MET A 178 9.22 2.01 5.08
N ILE A 179 9.71 0.97 5.75
CA ILE A 179 9.55 -0.43 5.33
C ILE A 179 8.08 -0.85 5.43
N LEU A 180 7.40 -0.52 6.54
CA LEU A 180 5.97 -0.78 6.68
C LEU A 180 5.16 -0.01 5.64
N ASP A 181 5.46 1.26 5.39
CA ASP A 181 4.79 2.08 4.37
C ASP A 181 4.94 1.46 2.98
N ALA A 182 6.12 0.92 2.66
CA ALA A 182 6.36 0.22 1.40
C ALA A 182 5.53 -1.06 1.29
N LEU A 183 5.45 -1.85 2.38
CA LEU A 183 4.59 -3.04 2.43
C LEU A 183 3.11 -2.70 2.19
N HIS A 184 2.59 -1.68 2.86
CA HIS A 184 1.19 -1.26 2.70
C HIS A 184 0.89 -0.80 1.27
N ARG A 185 1.85 -0.15 0.60
CA ARG A 185 1.68 0.31 -0.78
C ARG A 185 1.81 -0.80 -1.82
N SER A 186 2.70 -1.76 -1.59
CA SER A 186 2.96 -2.83 -2.57
C SER A 186 2.06 -4.04 -2.41
N GLY A 187 1.62 -4.34 -1.18
CA GLY A 187 1.02 -5.63 -0.82
C GLY A 187 2.00 -6.82 -0.94
N ASP A 188 3.28 -6.55 -1.21
CA ASP A 188 4.30 -7.57 -1.47
C ASP A 188 5.32 -7.57 -0.32
N ILE A 189 5.21 -8.62 0.49
CA ILE A 189 6.10 -8.87 1.62
C ILE A 189 7.57 -9.01 1.22
N THR A 190 7.85 -9.51 0.02
CA THR A 190 9.23 -9.72 -0.44
C THR A 190 9.96 -8.39 -0.61
N ILE A 191 9.23 -7.31 -0.94
CA ILE A 191 9.79 -5.96 -1.00
C ILE A 191 10.22 -5.50 0.39
N ALA A 192 9.36 -5.65 1.41
CA ALA A 192 9.68 -5.29 2.78
C ALA A 192 10.88 -6.09 3.31
N LEU A 193 10.94 -7.39 3.03
CA LEU A 193 12.06 -8.26 3.39
C LEU A 193 13.38 -7.84 2.70
N ARG A 194 13.35 -7.44 1.43
CA ARG A 194 14.52 -6.89 0.73
C ARG A 194 15.00 -5.57 1.34
N MET A 195 14.06 -4.70 1.74
CA MET A 195 14.41 -3.45 2.41
C MET A 195 15.02 -3.70 3.80
N LEU A 196 14.51 -4.70 4.54
CA LEU A 196 15.12 -5.15 5.78
C LEU A 196 16.52 -5.72 5.56
N ASP A 197 16.74 -6.52 4.52
CA ASP A 197 18.08 -7.01 4.18
C ASP A 197 19.06 -5.86 3.90
N ALA A 198 18.63 -4.81 3.18
CA ALA A 198 19.43 -3.61 2.98
C ALA A 198 19.73 -2.87 4.30
N ALA A 199 18.77 -2.80 5.23
CA ALA A 199 18.99 -2.23 6.56
C ALA A 199 19.97 -3.09 7.37
N ASN A 200 19.78 -4.41 7.38
CA ASN A 200 20.66 -5.39 8.03
C ASN A 200 22.10 -5.28 7.54
N LEU A 201 22.30 -5.05 6.23
CA LEU A 201 23.61 -4.82 5.63
C LEU A 201 24.33 -3.62 6.25
N ARG A 202 23.61 -2.51 6.49
CA ARG A 202 24.14 -1.32 7.16
C ARG A 202 24.38 -1.56 8.65
N MET A 203 23.57 -2.41 9.27
CA MET A 203 23.64 -2.73 10.70
C MET A 203 24.67 -3.80 11.08
N LYS A 204 25.39 -4.40 10.11
CA LYS A 204 26.35 -5.50 10.35
C LYS A 204 27.36 -5.28 11.48
N LYS A 205 27.81 -4.04 11.68
CA LYS A 205 28.82 -3.72 12.73
C LYS A 205 28.19 -3.44 14.09
N HIS A 206 26.87 -3.31 14.17
CA HIS A 206 26.16 -3.01 15.40
C HIS A 206 25.93 -4.28 16.22
N LYS A 207 26.83 -4.59 17.16
CA LYS A 207 26.82 -5.84 17.95
C LYS A 207 25.49 -6.14 18.66
N GLY A 208 24.85 -5.13 19.25
CA GLY A 208 23.56 -5.28 19.95
C GLY A 208 22.44 -5.77 19.01
N TYR A 209 22.19 -4.99 17.95
CA TYR A 209 21.32 -5.36 16.84
C TYR A 209 21.57 -6.77 16.29
N MET A 210 22.81 -7.09 15.91
CA MET A 210 23.13 -8.39 15.31
C MET A 210 22.90 -9.57 16.27
N ARG A 211 23.13 -9.38 17.58
CA ARG A 211 22.83 -10.39 18.60
C ARG A 211 21.33 -10.65 18.71
N GLU A 212 20.52 -9.60 18.69
CA GLU A 212 19.06 -9.73 18.75
C GLU A 212 18.49 -10.30 17.45
N LEU A 213 19.05 -9.93 16.29
CA LEU A 213 18.66 -10.49 14.99
C LEU A 213 18.89 -12.01 14.94
N GLN A 214 20.06 -12.47 15.39
CA GLN A 214 20.36 -13.91 15.48
C GLN A 214 19.35 -14.63 16.39
N ARG A 215 19.02 -14.04 17.54
CA ARG A 215 18.03 -14.62 18.46
C ARG A 215 16.65 -14.77 17.82
N ILE A 216 16.21 -13.79 17.03
CA ILE A 216 14.94 -13.85 16.31
C ILE A 216 14.97 -14.97 15.25
N GLU A 217 16.07 -15.10 14.51
CA GLU A 217 16.25 -16.16 13.52
C GLU A 217 16.18 -17.56 14.18
N ASP A 218 16.81 -17.72 15.34
CA ASP A 218 16.83 -18.97 16.10
C ASP A 218 15.44 -19.32 16.67
N GLN A 219 14.65 -18.32 17.10
CA GLN A 219 13.30 -18.47 17.64
C GLN A 219 12.20 -18.64 16.58
N SER A 220 12.53 -18.55 15.29
CA SER A 220 11.55 -18.48 14.20
C SER A 220 10.76 -19.78 13.91
N LYS A 221 10.81 -20.78 14.80
CA LYS A 221 10.21 -22.12 14.63
C LYS A 221 8.79 -22.28 15.19
N GLU A 222 8.32 -21.43 16.10
CA GLU A 222 7.02 -21.60 16.77
C GLU A 222 5.86 -20.99 15.98
N ALA A 223 4.68 -21.60 15.95
CA ALA A 223 3.50 -21.02 15.27
C ALA A 223 3.03 -19.72 15.96
N SER A 224 2.66 -18.71 15.17
CA SER A 224 2.08 -17.44 15.64
C SER A 224 0.61 -17.67 15.92
N VAL A 225 0.34 -18.00 17.17
CA VAL A 225 -1.00 -18.07 17.73
C VAL A 225 -1.45 -16.64 18.04
N SER A 226 -2.71 -16.30 17.78
CA SER A 226 -3.29 -15.02 18.18
C SER A 226 -3.28 -14.92 19.71
N ILE A 227 -3.02 -13.73 20.24
CA ILE A 227 -3.14 -13.46 21.68
C ILE A 227 -4.58 -13.59 22.17
N TYR A 228 -5.55 -13.54 21.24
CA TYR A 228 -6.97 -13.72 21.51
C TYR A 228 -7.32 -15.20 21.38
N PRO A 229 -7.62 -15.92 22.50
CA PRO A 229 -7.82 -17.36 22.47
C PRO A 229 -8.92 -17.80 21.48
N TRP A 230 -9.99 -17.01 21.38
CA TRP A 230 -11.13 -17.28 20.51
C TRP A 230 -10.77 -17.26 19.02
N ALA A 231 -9.77 -16.47 18.61
CA ALA A 231 -9.35 -16.38 17.20
C ALA A 231 -8.58 -17.62 16.72
N ASN A 232 -8.08 -18.42 17.65
CA ASN A 232 -7.28 -19.61 17.34
C ASN A 232 -8.11 -20.85 17.03
N TYR A 233 -9.42 -20.81 17.30
CA TYR A 233 -10.32 -21.93 17.03
C TYR A 233 -10.58 -22.10 15.54
N ARG A 234 -10.72 -23.35 15.08
CA ARG A 234 -11.08 -23.64 13.69
C ARG A 234 -12.44 -23.04 13.35
N GLU A 235 -13.35 -23.12 14.30
CA GLU A 235 -14.70 -22.57 14.27
C GLU A 235 -14.70 -21.06 13.97
N TRP A 236 -13.74 -20.31 14.52
CA TRP A 236 -13.57 -18.89 14.23
C TRP A 236 -13.22 -18.63 12.76
N LYS A 237 -12.32 -19.44 12.20
CA LYS A 237 -11.91 -19.31 10.79
C LYS A 237 -13.06 -19.57 9.82
N GLU A 238 -13.90 -20.56 10.12
CA GLU A 238 -15.10 -20.83 9.32
C GLU A 238 -16.13 -19.71 9.48
N PHE A 239 -16.37 -19.24 10.71
CA PHE A 239 -17.21 -18.07 10.95
C PHE A 239 -16.77 -16.84 10.13
N CYS A 240 -15.47 -16.55 10.09
CA CYS A 240 -14.93 -15.44 9.29
C CYS A 240 -15.26 -15.56 7.80
N LYS A 241 -15.21 -16.78 7.23
CA LYS A 241 -15.58 -17.00 5.82
C LYS A 241 -17.06 -16.74 5.57
N VAL A 242 -17.92 -17.10 6.53
CA VAL A 242 -19.36 -16.86 6.42
C VAL A 242 -19.67 -15.37 6.54
N VAL A 243 -19.09 -14.66 7.52
CA VAL A 243 -19.31 -13.20 7.66
C VAL A 243 -18.83 -12.44 6.42
N LYS A 244 -17.78 -12.92 5.74
CA LYS A 244 -17.32 -12.32 4.48
C LYS A 244 -18.43 -12.30 3.40
N ALA A 245 -19.30 -13.31 3.36
CA ALA A 245 -20.41 -13.35 2.42
C ALA A 245 -21.44 -12.23 2.67
N ASP A 246 -21.59 -11.80 3.93
CA ASP A 246 -22.54 -10.78 4.36
C ASP A 246 -21.95 -9.36 4.37
N SER A 247 -20.68 -9.20 3.99
CA SER A 247 -19.96 -7.92 4.01
C SER A 247 -20.69 -6.80 3.26
N ALA A 248 -21.26 -7.10 2.08
CA ALA A 248 -22.00 -6.13 1.28
C ALA A 248 -23.25 -5.59 2.01
N SER A 249 -23.99 -6.45 2.71
CA SER A 249 -25.16 -6.05 3.50
C SER A 249 -24.77 -5.20 4.68
N ILE A 250 -23.72 -5.62 5.41
CA ILE A 250 -23.21 -4.91 6.58
C ILE A 250 -22.72 -3.51 6.17
N ASP A 251 -21.98 -3.41 5.07
CA ASP A 251 -21.52 -2.13 4.53
C ASP A 251 -22.66 -1.24 4.05
N SER A 252 -23.69 -1.84 3.44
CA SER A 252 -24.89 -1.10 3.03
C SER A 252 -25.62 -0.53 4.25
N VAL A 253 -25.81 -1.33 5.30
CA VAL A 253 -26.38 -0.88 6.57
C VAL A 253 -25.54 0.23 7.21
N SER A 254 -24.21 0.07 7.21
CA SER A 254 -23.27 1.06 7.73
C SER A 254 -23.40 2.40 7.02
N ARG A 255 -23.50 2.39 5.68
CA ARG A 255 -23.70 3.61 4.87
C ARG A 255 -25.03 4.30 5.19
N ILE A 256 -26.13 3.56 5.29
CA ILE A 256 -27.46 4.18 5.52
C ILE A 256 -27.68 4.63 6.96
N THR A 257 -27.09 3.96 7.94
CA THR A 257 -27.26 4.29 9.37
C THR A 257 -26.13 5.16 9.91
N GLY A 258 -25.03 5.28 9.19
CA GLY A 258 -23.80 5.90 9.65
C GLY A 258 -23.16 5.20 10.86
N VAL A 259 -23.59 3.99 11.21
CA VAL A 259 -22.95 3.19 12.27
C VAL A 259 -21.89 2.34 11.61
N GLU A 260 -20.66 2.42 12.09
CA GLU A 260 -19.54 1.68 11.53
C GLU A 260 -19.81 0.17 11.42
N SER A 261 -19.47 -0.41 10.26
CA SER A 261 -19.61 -1.86 9.98
C SER A 261 -19.01 -2.71 11.10
N ARG A 262 -17.86 -2.29 11.65
CA ARG A 262 -17.17 -3.02 12.72
C ARG A 262 -17.94 -3.04 14.05
N LEU A 263 -18.65 -1.97 14.40
CA LEU A 263 -19.55 -1.96 15.57
C LEU A 263 -20.74 -2.91 15.38
N ILE A 264 -21.28 -3.02 14.16
CA ILE A 264 -22.36 -3.96 13.85
C ILE A 264 -21.85 -5.41 13.96
N VAL A 265 -20.70 -5.69 13.34
CA VAL A 265 -20.07 -7.03 13.36
C VAL A 265 -19.65 -7.43 14.77
N MET A 266 -19.24 -6.49 15.60
CA MET A 266 -18.92 -6.73 17.00
C MET A 266 -20.10 -7.36 17.76
N CYS A 267 -21.32 -6.85 17.58
CA CYS A 267 -22.53 -7.44 18.17
C CYS A 267 -22.80 -8.84 17.60
N LEU A 268 -22.64 -9.03 16.29
CA LEU A 268 -22.75 -10.34 15.65
C LEU A 268 -21.77 -11.34 16.28
N VAL A 269 -20.49 -10.97 16.40
CA VAL A 269 -19.44 -11.80 16.98
C VAL A 269 -19.74 -12.16 18.42
N GLY A 270 -20.15 -11.18 19.24
CA GLY A 270 -20.53 -11.40 20.63
C GLY A 270 -21.63 -12.46 20.75
N GLU A 271 -22.67 -12.37 19.90
CA GLU A 271 -23.77 -13.33 19.89
C GLU A 271 -23.35 -14.71 19.38
N GLN A 272 -22.65 -14.75 18.25
CA GLN A 272 -22.27 -16.01 17.61
C GLN A 272 -21.26 -16.77 18.50
N ILE A 273 -20.24 -16.12 19.07
CA ILE A 273 -19.31 -16.77 20.01
C ILE A 273 -20.01 -17.25 21.28
N ARG A 274 -20.93 -16.44 21.84
CA ARG A 274 -21.72 -16.85 23.01
C ARG A 274 -22.51 -18.13 22.71
N MET A 275 -23.14 -18.19 21.53
CA MET A 275 -23.84 -19.38 21.04
C MET A 275 -22.90 -20.55 20.76
N PHE A 276 -21.69 -20.31 20.25
CA PHE A 276 -20.69 -21.36 20.02
C PHE A 276 -20.30 -22.05 21.32
N ASN A 277 -20.15 -21.30 22.40
CA ASN A 277 -19.76 -21.88 23.68
C ASN A 277 -20.93 -22.55 24.43
N SER A 278 -22.13 -21.94 24.43
CA SER A 278 -23.30 -22.54 25.10
C SER A 278 -23.93 -23.69 24.33
N SER A 279 -23.67 -23.79 23.02
CA SER A 279 -24.36 -24.72 22.10
C SER A 279 -23.41 -25.26 21.04
N ARG A 280 -22.19 -25.65 21.47
CA ARG A 280 -21.12 -26.16 20.59
C ARG A 280 -21.57 -27.24 19.60
N GLU A 281 -22.45 -28.13 20.03
CA GLU A 281 -23.00 -29.19 19.16
C GLU A 281 -23.96 -28.63 18.10
N GLN A 282 -24.74 -27.59 18.41
CA GLN A 282 -25.55 -26.89 17.40
C GLN A 282 -24.67 -26.13 16.40
N PHE A 283 -23.57 -25.52 16.85
CA PHE A 283 -22.61 -24.90 15.93
C PHE A 283 -22.00 -25.92 14.96
N LYS A 284 -21.51 -27.05 15.47
CA LYS A 284 -20.99 -28.15 14.63
C LYS A 284 -22.05 -28.69 13.67
N LYS A 285 -23.32 -28.68 14.06
CA LYS A 285 -24.43 -29.15 13.22
C LYS A 285 -24.80 -28.15 12.11
N TYR A 286 -24.79 -26.85 12.39
CA TYR A 286 -25.38 -25.85 11.48
C TYR A 286 -24.37 -24.96 10.76
N VAL A 287 -23.25 -24.60 11.37
CA VAL A 287 -22.29 -23.67 10.74
C VAL A 287 -21.22 -24.40 9.95
N ILE A 288 -20.62 -25.45 10.52
CA ILE A 288 -19.53 -26.19 9.88
C ILE A 288 -19.97 -26.90 8.59
N PRO A 289 -21.12 -27.58 8.52
CA PRO A 289 -21.52 -28.33 7.32
C PRO A 289 -22.17 -27.45 6.25
N TYR A 290 -22.87 -26.39 6.66
CA TYR A 290 -23.69 -25.57 5.75
C TYR A 290 -23.08 -24.21 5.40
N ASN A 291 -21.97 -23.81 6.03
CA ASN A 291 -21.31 -22.51 5.83
C ASN A 291 -22.28 -21.32 5.92
N ARG A 292 -23.13 -21.30 6.96
CA ARG A 292 -24.11 -20.24 7.22
C ARG A 292 -24.07 -19.78 8.67
N LEU A 293 -24.43 -18.53 8.94
CA LEU A 293 -24.56 -18.00 10.30
C LEU A 293 -25.69 -18.70 11.03
N ILE A 294 -25.58 -18.85 12.36
CA ILE A 294 -26.71 -19.37 13.12
C ILE A 294 -27.80 -18.31 13.15
N MET A 295 -28.91 -18.60 12.50
CA MET A 295 -30.11 -17.78 12.56
C MET A 295 -30.99 -18.25 13.71
N THR A 296 -31.26 -17.35 14.64
CA THR A 296 -32.17 -17.61 15.76
C THR A 296 -33.60 -17.22 15.35
N THR A 297 -34.59 -18.03 15.73
CA THR A 297 -36.00 -17.83 15.33
C THR A 297 -37.00 -17.91 16.48
N ASN A 298 -36.57 -18.08 17.73
CA ASN A 298 -37.51 -18.30 18.85
C ASN A 298 -37.21 -17.39 20.05
N ARG A 299 -36.03 -17.54 20.67
CA ARG A 299 -35.64 -16.77 21.89
C ARG A 299 -34.92 -15.45 21.58
N GLY A 300 -34.30 -15.38 20.41
CA GLY A 300 -33.77 -14.19 19.76
C GLY A 300 -33.99 -14.38 18.26
N TYR A 301 -33.99 -13.30 17.49
CA TYR A 301 -34.32 -13.31 16.07
C TYR A 301 -33.16 -12.78 15.22
N GLY A 302 -32.94 -13.44 14.09
CA GLY A 302 -31.87 -13.11 13.15
C GLY A 302 -30.52 -13.66 13.57
N VAL A 303 -29.47 -13.22 12.86
CA VAL A 303 -28.07 -13.62 13.09
C VAL A 303 -27.43 -12.88 14.27
N THR A 304 -28.02 -11.75 14.68
CA THR A 304 -27.60 -10.95 15.84
C THR A 304 -28.49 -11.16 17.07
N GLY A 305 -29.42 -12.11 17.05
CA GLY A 305 -30.11 -12.58 18.27
C GLY A 305 -31.02 -11.57 18.97
N ILE A 306 -31.63 -10.62 18.24
CA ILE A 306 -32.45 -9.55 18.84
C ILE A 306 -33.75 -10.13 19.43
N LEU A 307 -34.05 -9.82 20.69
CA LEU A 307 -35.31 -10.25 21.34
C LEU A 307 -36.53 -9.56 20.71
N GLN A 308 -37.68 -10.24 20.67
CA GLN A 308 -38.92 -9.68 20.11
C GLN A 308 -39.27 -8.30 20.68
N ASN A 309 -39.33 -8.19 22.02
CA ASN A 309 -39.68 -6.92 22.68
C ASN A 309 -38.66 -5.82 22.38
N THR A 310 -37.38 -6.17 22.19
CA THR A 310 -36.34 -5.24 21.79
C THR A 310 -36.55 -4.78 20.36
N ALA A 311 -36.85 -5.69 19.42
CA ALA A 311 -37.11 -5.36 18.02
C ALA A 311 -38.30 -4.39 17.86
N LEU A 312 -39.41 -4.68 18.54
CA LEU A 312 -40.58 -3.79 18.55
C LEU A 312 -40.27 -2.43 19.17
N LYS A 313 -39.45 -2.40 20.23
CA LYS A 313 -39.02 -1.15 20.88
C LYS A 313 -38.04 -0.33 20.04
N ILE A 314 -37.16 -0.99 19.28
CA ILE A 314 -36.28 -0.34 18.29
C ILE A 314 -37.16 0.43 17.31
N GLU A 315 -38.14 -0.22 16.68
CA GLU A 315 -39.03 0.46 15.73
C GLU A 315 -39.80 1.61 16.39
N ARG A 316 -40.42 1.38 17.54
CA ARG A 316 -41.15 2.43 18.26
C ARG A 316 -40.28 3.66 18.51
N ASN A 317 -39.05 3.46 18.97
CA ASN A 317 -38.10 4.55 19.22
C ASN A 317 -37.67 5.30 17.95
N LEU A 318 -37.82 4.73 16.75
CA LEU A 318 -37.57 5.46 15.50
C LEU A 318 -38.63 6.54 15.27
N TYR A 319 -39.86 6.33 15.71
CA TYR A 319 -40.99 7.23 15.46
C TYR A 319 -41.36 8.11 16.67
N GLU A 320 -41.10 7.65 17.89
CA GLU A 320 -41.47 8.35 19.13
C GLU A 320 -40.48 9.46 19.47
N LYS A 321 -40.76 10.70 19.04
CA LYS A 321 -39.88 11.87 19.24
C LYS A 321 -39.60 12.20 20.72
N SER A 322 -40.53 11.89 21.60
CA SER A 322 -40.39 12.06 23.06
C SER A 322 -39.47 11.00 23.70
N SER A 323 -39.14 9.92 22.99
CA SER A 323 -38.26 8.89 23.52
C SER A 323 -36.85 9.44 23.75
N PRO A 324 -36.22 9.20 24.90
CA PRO A 324 -34.82 9.54 25.10
C PRO A 324 -33.91 8.84 24.07
N PHE A 325 -34.35 7.69 23.56
CA PHE A 325 -33.65 6.90 22.54
C PHE A 325 -33.93 7.33 21.11
N TYR A 326 -34.78 8.33 20.88
CA TYR A 326 -35.10 8.82 19.55
C TYR A 326 -33.85 9.36 18.81
N PRO A 327 -33.45 8.77 17.67
CA PRO A 327 -32.20 9.11 17.00
C PRO A 327 -32.34 10.22 15.94
N GLY A 328 -33.57 10.68 15.65
CA GLY A 328 -33.87 11.73 14.67
C GLY A 328 -34.68 11.24 13.46
N ASP A 329 -35.35 12.17 12.78
CA ASP A 329 -36.32 11.90 11.70
C ASP A 329 -35.71 11.16 10.50
N TYR A 330 -34.40 11.33 10.27
CA TYR A 330 -33.68 10.64 9.20
C TYR A 330 -33.85 9.11 9.25
N TYR A 331 -33.76 8.51 10.44
CA TYR A 331 -33.74 7.05 10.58
C TYR A 331 -35.10 6.39 10.36
N GLN A 332 -36.19 7.14 10.44
CA GLN A 332 -37.54 6.65 10.08
C GLN A 332 -37.59 6.26 8.60
N LYS A 333 -36.92 7.04 7.75
CA LYS A 333 -36.88 6.83 6.29
C LYS A 333 -35.98 5.67 5.88
N CYS A 334 -35.10 5.22 6.78
CA CYS A 334 -34.19 4.10 6.53
C CYS A 334 -34.85 2.73 6.69
N LEU A 335 -36.05 2.64 7.26
CA LEU A 335 -36.75 1.38 7.49
C LEU A 335 -38.02 1.30 6.64
N ASN A 336 -38.09 0.30 5.76
CA ASN A 336 -39.36 -0.05 5.13
C ASN A 336 -40.18 -0.95 6.07
N VAL A 337 -41.19 -0.36 6.71
CA VAL A 337 -42.07 -1.06 7.65
C VAL A 337 -43.10 -1.95 6.96
N LYS A 338 -43.32 -1.78 5.64
CA LYS A 338 -44.29 -2.55 4.85
C LYS A 338 -43.77 -3.90 4.40
N ASP A 339 -42.46 -4.12 4.42
CA ASP A 339 -41.88 -5.40 4.01
C ASP A 339 -42.37 -6.52 4.94
N SER A 340 -42.94 -7.55 4.31
CA SER A 340 -43.54 -8.72 4.93
C SER A 340 -42.98 -9.98 4.29
N PHE A 341 -42.85 -11.04 5.09
CA PHE A 341 -42.42 -12.36 4.63
C PHE A 341 -43.38 -13.42 5.18
N PRO A 342 -44.60 -13.51 4.64
CA PRO A 342 -45.63 -14.42 5.12
C PRO A 342 -45.18 -15.89 5.10
N GLU A 343 -44.25 -16.25 4.20
CA GLU A 343 -43.69 -17.59 4.09
C GLU A 343 -42.88 -18.03 5.32
N LEU A 344 -42.48 -17.10 6.19
CA LEU A 344 -41.72 -17.36 7.41
C LEU A 344 -42.62 -17.53 8.65
N VAL A 345 -43.93 -17.33 8.49
CA VAL A 345 -44.88 -17.40 9.61
C VAL A 345 -45.03 -18.85 10.06
N ASN A 346 -44.85 -19.08 11.37
CA ASN A 346 -45.26 -20.32 12.02
C ASN A 346 -46.44 -19.97 12.92
N ASP A 347 -47.64 -20.45 12.60
CA ASP A 347 -48.86 -20.10 13.31
C ASP A 347 -48.87 -20.52 14.79
N THR A 348 -48.00 -21.47 15.17
CA THR A 348 -47.82 -21.88 16.57
C THR A 348 -46.98 -20.89 17.39
N ILE A 349 -46.31 -19.92 16.74
CA ILE A 349 -45.44 -18.93 17.38
C ILE A 349 -45.96 -17.53 17.07
N GLU A 350 -46.68 -16.93 18.04
CA GLU A 350 -47.34 -15.61 17.87
C GLU A 350 -46.38 -14.52 17.38
N ALA A 351 -45.13 -14.54 17.84
CA ALA A 351 -44.12 -13.57 17.45
C ALA A 351 -43.89 -13.51 15.93
N HIS A 352 -44.01 -14.64 15.22
CA HIS A 352 -43.77 -14.73 13.78
C HIS A 352 -44.83 -13.97 12.95
N LYS A 353 -45.98 -13.66 13.55
CA LYS A 353 -47.03 -12.89 12.90
C LYS A 353 -46.68 -11.40 12.78
N HIS A 354 -45.73 -10.91 13.59
CA HIS A 354 -45.28 -9.52 13.49
C HIS A 354 -44.35 -9.31 12.29
N LEU A 355 -44.65 -8.31 11.45
CA LEU A 355 -43.79 -7.92 10.31
C LEU A 355 -42.34 -7.60 10.76
N THR A 356 -42.19 -6.96 11.92
CA THR A 356 -40.90 -6.70 12.58
C THR A 356 -40.06 -7.96 12.74
N ILE A 357 -40.70 -9.06 13.15
CA ILE A 357 -40.03 -10.33 13.42
C ILE A 357 -39.75 -11.07 12.11
N GLN A 358 -40.69 -11.03 11.17
CA GLN A 358 -40.48 -11.57 9.82
C GLN A 358 -39.24 -10.96 9.14
N ARG A 359 -39.06 -9.64 9.24
CA ARG A 359 -37.87 -8.95 8.72
C ARG A 359 -36.57 -9.52 9.32
N LEU A 360 -36.52 -9.73 10.64
CA LEU A 360 -35.34 -10.30 11.29
C LEU A 360 -35.08 -11.77 10.94
N MET A 361 -36.14 -12.52 10.64
CA MET A 361 -36.07 -13.94 10.25
C MET A 361 -35.75 -14.14 8.77
N LYS A 362 -35.77 -13.09 7.95
CA LYS A 362 -35.48 -13.21 6.52
C LYS A 362 -34.03 -13.65 6.34
N GLY A 363 -33.85 -14.93 6.02
CA GLY A 363 -32.56 -15.50 5.67
C GLY A 363 -32.04 -14.97 4.34
N GLY A 364 -30.74 -15.17 4.08
CA GLY A 364 -30.07 -14.68 2.88
C GLY A 364 -29.00 -13.67 3.26
N ASP A 365 -29.13 -12.43 2.80
CA ASP A 365 -28.16 -11.35 3.02
C ASP A 365 -28.22 -10.72 4.43
N HIS A 366 -29.14 -11.22 5.27
CA HIS A 366 -29.39 -10.82 6.66
C HIS A 366 -29.50 -9.30 6.90
N PHE A 367 -29.86 -8.54 5.86
CA PHE A 367 -29.81 -7.08 5.89
C PHE A 367 -30.60 -6.48 7.07
N TYR A 368 -31.82 -6.93 7.32
CA TYR A 368 -32.62 -6.43 8.45
C TYR A 368 -32.03 -6.77 9.81
N SER A 369 -31.39 -7.93 9.98
CA SER A 369 -30.72 -8.27 11.24
C SER A 369 -29.63 -7.25 11.55
N TYR A 370 -28.83 -6.87 10.55
CA TYR A 370 -27.81 -5.85 10.70
C TYR A 370 -28.40 -4.45 10.85
N LEU A 371 -29.47 -4.13 10.12
CA LEU A 371 -30.14 -2.83 10.19
C LEU A 371 -30.69 -2.55 11.59
N TYR A 372 -31.37 -3.54 12.19
CA TYR A 372 -31.91 -3.39 13.55
C TYR A 372 -30.79 -3.32 14.58
N THR A 373 -29.71 -4.09 14.41
CA THR A 373 -28.51 -3.96 15.26
C THR A 373 -27.95 -2.54 15.17
N ALA A 374 -27.79 -1.97 13.97
CA ALA A 374 -27.30 -0.61 13.78
C ALA A 374 -28.24 0.44 14.38
N PHE A 375 -29.56 0.33 14.19
CA PHE A 375 -30.52 1.22 14.84
C PHE A 375 -30.44 1.13 16.35
N PHE A 376 -30.30 -0.07 16.91
CA PHE A 376 -30.21 -0.25 18.35
C PHE A 376 -28.99 0.46 18.94
N LEU A 377 -27.82 0.28 18.31
CA LEU A 377 -26.59 0.99 18.67
C LEU A 377 -26.74 2.51 18.53
N ARG A 378 -27.34 2.97 17.42
CA ARG A 378 -27.59 4.39 17.17
C ARG A 378 -28.50 5.02 18.23
N GLN A 379 -29.51 4.28 18.69
CA GLN A 379 -30.42 4.74 19.72
C GLN A 379 -29.75 4.85 21.09
N PHE A 380 -28.81 3.96 21.42
CA PHE A 380 -27.96 4.14 22.60
C PHE A 380 -27.06 5.37 22.48
N GLN A 381 -26.39 5.55 21.34
CA GLN A 381 -25.59 6.75 21.09
C GLN A 381 -26.42 8.02 21.26
N ALA A 382 -27.61 8.08 20.65
CA ALA A 382 -28.50 9.24 20.74
C ALA A 382 -28.95 9.54 22.18
N HIS A 383 -29.28 8.51 22.96
CA HIS A 383 -29.62 8.68 24.37
C HIS A 383 -28.44 9.24 25.18
N TRP A 384 -27.23 8.74 24.95
CA TRP A 384 -26.04 9.21 25.67
C TRP A 384 -25.63 10.63 25.27
N GLU A 385 -25.73 10.97 23.98
CA GLU A 385 -25.41 12.30 23.46
C GLU A 385 -26.32 13.39 24.03
N LYS A 386 -27.62 13.10 24.21
CA LYS A 386 -28.57 14.02 24.85
C LYS A 386 -28.18 14.41 26.28
N GLU A 387 -27.49 13.50 26.97
CA GLU A 387 -26.98 13.71 28.34
C GLU A 387 -25.53 14.21 28.36
N GLY A 388 -24.96 14.59 27.21
CA GLY A 388 -23.60 15.13 27.09
C GLY A 388 -22.48 14.08 27.15
N PHE A 389 -22.80 12.80 27.00
CA PHE A 389 -21.82 11.70 26.93
C PHE A 389 -21.77 11.10 25.52
N THR A 390 -20.70 10.35 25.21
CA THR A 390 -20.59 9.65 23.92
C THR A 390 -20.15 8.20 24.12
N LEU A 391 -20.70 7.30 23.30
CA LEU A 391 -20.32 5.89 23.26
C LEU A 391 -19.45 5.56 22.03
N ALA A 392 -19.09 6.55 21.21
CA ALA A 392 -18.46 6.30 19.90
C ALA A 392 -17.20 5.44 19.97
N TYR A 393 -16.38 5.61 21.01
CA TYR A 393 -15.16 4.82 21.23
C TYR A 393 -15.26 3.91 22.46
N ARG A 394 -16.50 3.53 22.83
CA ARG A 394 -16.79 2.65 23.99
C ARG A 394 -17.49 1.36 23.53
N PRO A 395 -16.86 0.55 22.65
CA PRO A 395 -17.44 -0.67 22.11
C PRO A 395 -17.85 -1.66 23.20
N GLU A 396 -17.16 -1.68 24.34
CA GLU A 396 -17.47 -2.51 25.48
C GLU A 396 -18.78 -2.11 26.16
N ILE A 397 -19.07 -0.82 26.23
CA ILE A 397 -20.31 -0.30 26.82
C ILE A 397 -21.46 -0.50 25.84
N LEU A 398 -21.24 -0.25 24.55
CA LEU A 398 -22.21 -0.57 23.51
C LEU A 398 -22.57 -2.05 23.51
N GLY A 399 -21.58 -2.94 23.57
CA GLY A 399 -21.79 -4.38 23.69
C GLY A 399 -22.57 -4.76 24.96
N THR A 400 -22.24 -4.17 26.11
CA THR A 400 -23.00 -4.37 27.35
C THR A 400 -24.46 -3.90 27.21
N LEU A 401 -24.71 -2.72 26.63
CA LEU A 401 -26.05 -2.18 26.46
C LEU A 401 -26.86 -2.98 25.43
N TYR A 402 -26.21 -3.42 24.35
CA TYR A 402 -26.80 -4.31 23.35
C TYR A 402 -27.31 -5.60 24.00
N ASN A 403 -26.46 -6.25 24.81
CA ASN A 403 -26.81 -7.49 25.47
C ASN A 403 -27.86 -7.32 26.58
N LEU A 404 -27.79 -6.22 27.34
CA LEU A 404 -28.66 -6.02 28.50
C LEU A 404 -29.98 -5.33 28.17
N GLY A 405 -30.04 -4.49 27.14
CA GLY A 405 -31.24 -3.73 26.75
C GLY A 405 -31.35 -2.31 27.31
N TYR A 406 -32.35 -1.58 26.81
CA TYR A 406 -32.61 -0.16 27.11
C TYR A 406 -32.65 0.21 28.58
N GLN A 407 -33.23 -0.66 29.42
CA GLN A 407 -33.41 -0.46 30.86
C GLN A 407 -32.09 -0.33 31.63
N LYS A 408 -30.97 -0.77 31.04
CA LYS A 408 -29.63 -0.62 31.63
C LYS A 408 -28.85 0.56 31.06
N SER A 409 -29.37 1.26 30.05
CA SER A 409 -28.76 2.48 29.54
C SER A 409 -28.98 3.64 30.51
N LYS A 410 -27.95 3.93 31.30
CA LYS A 410 -27.91 5.04 32.24
C LYS A 410 -26.67 5.89 31.94
N PRO A 411 -26.82 6.98 31.16
CA PRO A 411 -25.70 7.85 30.80
C PRO A 411 -24.98 8.37 32.05
N LYS A 412 -23.65 8.26 32.04
CA LYS A 412 -22.78 8.71 33.14
C LYS A 412 -21.34 8.82 32.67
N LYS A 413 -20.53 9.61 33.39
CA LYS A 413 -19.12 9.86 33.04
C LYS A 413 -18.26 8.59 32.97
N ASN A 414 -18.45 7.69 33.93
CA ASN A 414 -17.65 6.47 34.08
C ASN A 414 -18.53 5.22 34.02
N PRO A 415 -19.02 4.82 32.83
CA PRO A 415 -19.72 3.56 32.66
C PRO A 415 -18.80 2.37 32.85
N SER A 416 -19.39 1.27 33.32
CA SER A 416 -18.71 0.02 33.59
C SER A 416 -19.32 -1.07 32.72
N VAL A 417 -18.47 -2.00 32.27
CA VAL A 417 -18.91 -3.21 31.59
C VAL A 417 -19.71 -4.07 32.57
N GLY A 418 -20.80 -4.65 32.11
CA GLY A 418 -21.68 -5.50 32.93
C GLY A 418 -22.29 -6.66 32.14
N GLY A 419 -23.05 -7.49 32.86
CA GLY A 419 -23.71 -8.70 32.35
C GLY A 419 -23.18 -9.98 32.97
N SER A 420 -23.81 -11.11 32.65
CA SER A 420 -23.33 -12.44 33.05
C SER A 420 -22.03 -12.78 32.34
N THR A 421 -21.18 -13.56 33.00
CA THR A 421 -20.00 -14.14 32.37
C THR A 421 -20.37 -15.41 31.60
N PHE A 422 -19.60 -15.71 30.56
CA PHE A 422 -19.61 -16.99 29.87
C PHE A 422 -18.18 -17.39 29.53
N LYS A 423 -17.92 -18.69 29.49
CA LYS A 423 -16.60 -19.21 29.12
C LYS A 423 -16.41 -19.09 27.60
N VAL A 424 -15.19 -18.88 27.13
CA VAL A 424 -14.80 -19.14 25.74
C VAL A 424 -13.45 -19.82 25.81
N GLY A 425 -13.43 -21.12 25.56
CA GLY A 425 -12.26 -21.94 25.85
C GLY A 425 -12.00 -22.04 27.35
N ASP A 426 -10.85 -21.54 27.78
CA ASP A 426 -10.41 -21.52 29.18
C ASP A 426 -10.51 -20.16 29.87
N LYS A 427 -11.03 -19.14 29.17
CA LYS A 427 -11.16 -17.78 29.70
C LYS A 427 -12.63 -17.39 29.86
N GLU A 428 -12.93 -16.67 30.93
CA GLU A 428 -14.24 -16.07 31.15
C GLU A 428 -14.34 -14.70 30.49
N TYR A 429 -15.51 -14.42 29.91
CA TYR A 429 -15.82 -13.17 29.24
C TYR A 429 -17.17 -12.63 29.70
N THR A 430 -17.26 -11.30 29.84
CA THR A 430 -18.54 -10.60 29.71
C THR A 430 -18.79 -10.30 28.23
N PHE A 431 -20.06 -10.10 27.85
CA PHE A 431 -20.39 -9.78 26.46
C PHE A 431 -19.69 -8.51 25.97
N GLY A 432 -19.72 -7.44 26.78
CA GLY A 432 -19.01 -6.19 26.48
C GLY A 432 -17.49 -6.36 26.40
N GLY A 433 -16.89 -7.18 27.27
CA GLY A 433 -15.45 -7.47 27.22
C GLY A 433 -15.03 -8.19 25.94
N LEU A 434 -15.81 -9.18 25.50
CA LEU A 434 -15.57 -9.88 24.22
C LEU A 434 -15.73 -8.92 23.03
N CYS A 435 -16.76 -8.07 23.06
CA CYS A 435 -17.00 -7.04 22.05
C CYS A 435 -15.79 -6.10 21.91
N TYR A 436 -15.24 -5.62 23.04
CA TYR A 436 -14.02 -4.81 23.05
C TYR A 436 -12.84 -5.52 22.40
N GLU A 437 -12.58 -6.77 22.81
CA GLU A 437 -11.46 -7.53 22.26
C GLU A 437 -11.60 -7.73 20.76
N PHE A 438 -12.76 -8.14 20.26
CA PHE A 438 -12.98 -8.26 18.82
C PHE A 438 -12.81 -6.91 18.11
N TYR A 439 -13.41 -5.85 18.64
CA TYR A 439 -13.36 -4.53 18.02
C TYR A 439 -11.92 -4.03 17.84
N TYR A 440 -10.99 -4.34 18.76
CA TYR A 440 -9.59 -3.92 18.66
C TYR A 440 -8.59 -5.03 18.28
N SER A 441 -9.04 -6.24 17.98
CA SER A 441 -8.14 -7.38 17.72
C SER A 441 -7.37 -7.35 16.41
N GLY A 442 -7.87 -6.59 15.42
CA GLY A 442 -7.41 -6.71 14.04
C GLY A 442 -8.07 -7.84 13.24
N GLU A 443 -8.86 -8.70 13.89
CA GLU A 443 -9.61 -9.73 13.18
C GLU A 443 -10.68 -9.09 12.28
N LEU A 444 -10.83 -9.62 11.06
CA LEU A 444 -11.70 -9.10 9.99
C LEU A 444 -11.44 -7.62 9.62
N MET A 445 -10.29 -7.03 9.99
CA MET A 445 -10.00 -5.61 9.74
C MET A 445 -10.01 -5.24 8.25
N GLU A 446 -9.59 -6.15 7.36
CA GLU A 446 -9.62 -5.91 5.91
C GLU A 446 -11.04 -5.74 5.37
N LEU A 447 -12.03 -6.41 5.97
CA LEU A 447 -13.43 -6.33 5.57
C LEU A 447 -14.16 -5.21 6.31
N PHE A 448 -13.88 -5.06 7.61
CA PHE A 448 -14.54 -4.11 8.49
C PHE A 448 -13.47 -3.30 9.23
N PRO A 449 -12.88 -2.29 8.58
CA PRO A 449 -11.81 -1.49 9.15
C PRO A 449 -12.33 -0.60 10.28
N LEU A 450 -11.41 -0.23 11.18
CA LEU A 450 -11.64 0.86 12.13
C LEU A 450 -11.69 2.20 11.40
N THR A 451 -12.62 3.05 11.81
CA THR A 451 -12.84 4.39 11.31
C THR A 451 -12.58 5.40 12.43
N SER A 452 -12.23 6.63 12.03
CA SER A 452 -12.09 7.73 12.99
C SER A 452 -13.43 8.26 13.48
N GLU A 453 -14.54 7.92 12.81
CA GLU A 453 -15.89 8.40 13.12
C GLU A 453 -16.86 7.21 13.19
N PRO A 454 -16.89 6.45 14.31
CA PRO A 454 -17.70 5.22 14.41
C PRO A 454 -19.20 5.44 14.28
N PHE A 455 -19.65 6.67 14.55
CA PHE A 455 -21.01 7.14 14.36
C PHE A 455 -20.98 8.42 13.53
N VAL A 456 -21.31 8.32 12.24
CA VAL A 456 -21.46 9.48 11.36
C VAL A 456 -22.62 10.35 11.87
N PRO A 457 -22.44 11.67 12.02
CA PRO A 457 -23.49 12.60 12.43
C PRO A 457 -24.68 12.60 11.45
N THR A 458 -25.90 12.61 12.00
CA THR A 458 -27.14 12.58 11.19
C THR A 458 -27.20 13.71 10.15
N LYS A 459 -26.71 14.91 10.48
CA LYS A 459 -26.65 16.05 9.55
C LYS A 459 -25.80 15.78 8.30
N LYS A 460 -24.76 14.94 8.42
CA LYS A 460 -23.89 14.54 7.30
C LYS A 460 -24.58 13.46 6.45
N LEU A 461 -25.26 12.51 7.08
CA LEU A 461 -26.05 11.48 6.38
C LEU A 461 -27.17 12.08 5.53
N GLN A 462 -27.94 13.03 6.09
CA GLN A 462 -29.03 13.72 5.39
C GLN A 462 -28.59 14.45 4.12
N LYS A 463 -27.33 14.88 4.03
CA LYS A 463 -26.76 15.54 2.84
C LYS A 463 -26.28 14.55 1.78
N THR A 464 -25.99 13.32 2.19
CA THR A 464 -25.34 12.32 1.35
C THR A 464 -26.35 11.36 0.75
N ILE A 465 -27.43 11.07 1.48
CA ILE A 465 -28.47 10.11 1.09
C ILE A 465 -29.76 10.86 0.81
N VAL A 466 -30.22 10.79 -0.43
CA VAL A 466 -31.50 11.33 -0.87
C VAL A 466 -32.48 10.17 -0.97
N PHE A 467 -33.54 10.22 -0.16
CA PHE A 467 -34.65 9.27 -0.28
C PHE A 467 -35.58 9.74 -1.39
N PRO A 468 -36.14 8.82 -2.21
CA PRO A 468 -37.17 9.18 -3.17
C PRO A 468 -38.36 9.82 -2.45
N GLU A 469 -38.90 10.90 -3.03
CA GLU A 469 -40.13 11.50 -2.50
C GLU A 469 -41.29 10.53 -2.66
N PRO A 470 -42.21 10.46 -1.68
CA PRO A 470 -43.41 9.65 -1.81
C PRO A 470 -44.18 10.14 -3.05
N LYS A 471 -44.43 9.24 -4.00
CA LYS A 471 -45.34 9.53 -5.11
C LYS A 471 -46.71 9.82 -4.50
N GLU A 472 -47.29 10.97 -4.79
CA GLU A 472 -48.69 11.24 -4.49
C GLU A 472 -49.52 10.14 -5.17
N GLU A 473 -50.21 9.32 -4.38
CA GLU A 473 -51.16 8.35 -4.91
C GLU A 473 -52.29 9.16 -5.56
N GLU A 474 -52.42 9.06 -6.89
CA GLU A 474 -53.55 9.61 -7.63
C GLU A 474 -54.83 9.05 -7.02
N VAL A 475 -55.57 9.89 -6.29
CA VAL A 475 -56.87 9.55 -5.75
C VAL A 475 -57.77 9.21 -6.94
N PRO A 476 -58.31 7.99 -7.04
CA PRO A 476 -59.21 7.65 -8.14
C PRO A 476 -60.43 8.57 -8.03
N VAL A 477 -60.61 9.41 -9.05
CA VAL A 477 -61.79 10.23 -9.24
C VAL A 477 -62.97 9.27 -9.33
N VAL A 478 -63.77 9.23 -8.28
CA VAL A 478 -65.05 8.52 -8.28
C VAL A 478 -65.93 9.25 -9.29
N ALA A 479 -66.18 8.63 -10.43
CA ALA A 479 -67.16 9.11 -11.39
C ALA A 479 -68.55 8.95 -10.76
N GLU A 480 -69.26 10.07 -10.61
CA GLU A 480 -70.67 10.14 -10.18
C GLU A 480 -71.63 9.55 -11.22
#